data_AF-A0A5C7ZQ65-F1
#
_entry.id   AF-A0A5C7ZQ65-F1
#
_cell.length_a   1.000
_cell.length_b   1.000
_cell.length_c   1.000
_cell.angle_alpha   90.00
_cell.angle_beta   90.00
_cell.angle_gamma   90.00
#
_symmetry.space_group_name_H-M   'P 1'
#
loop_
_entity.id
_entity.type
_entity.pdbx_description
1 polymer ?
#
loop_
_entity_poly.entity_id
_entity_poly.type
_entity_poly.pdbx_seq_one_letter_code
_entity_poly.pdbx_strand_id
1 'polypeptide(L)'
;RVVVLGGGNTAMDCCRSARRLGGEDVKVIVRSGFDEMKASPWEKEDAAHEGIPILNYLVPKAYVHENGKLVGMNFEKVRAEYDERGRRKLVPAGEAEQFFACDEVLVAVGQENAFPWIERDIGIAFNEWGMPVVDAVTHQSSLPNVLFGGDAAFGPKNIIWAVAHGHEAAVSIDRLLSGLNPVERPAPAVEVISQKMGIHEWSYDNDISRDDRFKVPVLPLEKALTSITLEAELGFDAATAWKEAQRCLNCDVQTVFTDSACIECDACVDICPMDCISFTGNGDEAELRTRLTAPALNLEQSLYVSGPLKTQRVMVKDEDVCLHCGLCAERCPTGAWDMRKVLMEMTHANSPCAKASRKQEVA
;
A
#
# COMPACT_ATOMS: atom_id res chain seq x y z
N ARG A 1 -28.43 21.46 -10.52
CA ARG A 1 -28.44 20.83 -9.18
C ARG A 1 -28.23 19.33 -9.36
N VAL A 2 -27.27 18.72 -8.67
CA VAL A 2 -26.85 17.33 -8.88
C VAL A 2 -26.90 16.56 -7.56
N VAL A 3 -27.50 15.39 -7.58
CA VAL A 3 -27.45 14.43 -6.47
C VAL A 3 -26.58 13.25 -6.89
N VAL A 4 -25.56 12.93 -6.09
CA VAL A 4 -24.68 11.78 -6.31
C VAL A 4 -25.01 10.71 -5.28
N LEU A 5 -25.41 9.53 -5.74
CA LEU A 5 -25.73 8.38 -4.90
C LEU A 5 -24.49 7.49 -4.74
N GLY A 6 -24.01 7.32 -3.50
CA GLY A 6 -22.88 6.44 -3.22
C GLY A 6 -21.97 6.96 -2.11
N GLY A 7 -21.09 6.10 -1.63
CA GLY A 7 -20.15 6.42 -0.54
C GLY A 7 -18.74 5.88 -0.74
N GLY A 8 -18.38 5.51 -1.98
CA GLY A 8 -17.04 5.10 -2.37
C GLY A 8 -16.29 6.20 -3.14
N ASN A 9 -15.04 5.95 -3.53
CA ASN A 9 -14.22 6.90 -4.28
C ASN A 9 -14.92 7.39 -5.56
N THR A 10 -15.58 6.50 -6.31
CA THR A 10 -16.36 6.89 -7.50
C THR A 10 -17.42 7.97 -7.22
N ALA A 11 -18.05 7.97 -6.03
CA ALA A 11 -19.02 9.00 -5.69
C ALA A 11 -18.32 10.36 -5.42
N MET A 12 -17.11 10.34 -4.88
CA MET A 12 -16.28 11.54 -4.68
C MET A 12 -15.81 12.10 -6.03
N ASP A 13 -15.35 11.21 -6.93
CA ASP A 13 -14.96 11.58 -8.29
C ASP A 13 -16.14 12.22 -9.04
N CYS A 14 -17.32 11.59 -8.99
CA CYS A 14 -18.53 12.11 -9.63
C CYS A 14 -18.95 13.47 -9.07
N CYS A 15 -18.93 13.66 -7.75
CA CYS A 15 -19.41 14.90 -7.16
C CYS A 15 -18.46 16.08 -7.42
N ARG A 16 -17.14 15.86 -7.29
CA ARG A 16 -16.13 16.87 -7.61
C ARG A 16 -16.13 17.21 -9.10
N SER A 17 -16.25 16.20 -9.96
CA SER A 17 -16.41 16.41 -11.40
C SER A 17 -17.66 17.23 -11.73
N ALA A 18 -18.81 16.87 -11.14
CA ALA A 18 -20.06 17.62 -11.32
C ALA A 18 -19.92 19.08 -10.87
N ARG A 19 -19.22 19.33 -9.75
CA ARG A 19 -18.95 20.68 -9.25
C ARG A 19 -18.10 21.49 -10.25
N ARG A 20 -17.02 20.90 -10.76
CA ARG A 20 -16.10 21.54 -11.73
C ARG A 20 -16.69 21.70 -13.13
N LEU A 21 -17.71 20.94 -13.48
CA LEU A 21 -18.49 21.09 -14.72
C LEU A 21 -19.57 22.17 -14.62
N GLY A 22 -19.64 22.92 -13.51
CA GLY A 22 -20.60 24.01 -13.32
C GLY A 22 -21.81 23.65 -12.47
N GLY A 23 -21.83 22.48 -11.82
CA GLY A 23 -22.86 22.14 -10.85
C GLY A 23 -22.84 23.09 -9.66
N GLU A 24 -23.82 23.99 -9.56
CA GLU A 24 -23.87 25.00 -8.48
C GLU A 24 -24.24 24.42 -7.11
N ASP A 25 -25.07 23.38 -7.11
CA ASP A 25 -25.57 22.69 -5.93
C ASP A 25 -25.42 21.19 -6.15
N VAL A 26 -24.34 20.63 -5.62
CA VAL A 26 -23.98 19.21 -5.72
C VAL A 26 -24.02 18.61 -4.33
N LYS A 27 -24.72 17.49 -4.16
CA LYS A 27 -24.81 16.77 -2.87
C LYS A 27 -24.44 15.32 -3.06
N VAL A 28 -23.65 14.77 -2.15
CA VAL A 28 -23.48 13.33 -2.04
C VAL A 28 -24.49 12.81 -1.03
N ILE A 29 -25.26 11.79 -1.39
CA ILE A 29 -26.23 11.17 -0.51
C ILE A 29 -25.87 9.69 -0.36
N VAL A 30 -25.69 9.26 0.90
CA VAL A 30 -25.19 7.93 1.24
C VAL A 30 -26.02 7.30 2.35
N ARG A 31 -26.18 5.97 2.27
CA ARG A 31 -26.93 5.18 3.27
C ARG A 31 -26.14 4.85 4.55
N SER A 32 -24.82 4.97 4.50
CA SER A 32 -23.91 4.70 5.64
C SER A 32 -23.64 5.97 6.44
N GLY A 33 -23.00 5.82 7.60
CA GLY A 33 -22.39 6.94 8.32
C GLY A 33 -21.15 7.46 7.58
N PHE A 34 -20.73 8.67 7.93
CA PHE A 34 -19.56 9.33 7.33
C PHE A 34 -18.26 8.54 7.52
N ASP A 35 -18.06 8.02 8.73
CA ASP A 35 -16.86 7.26 9.10
C ASP A 35 -16.83 5.85 8.49
N GLU A 36 -18.00 5.35 8.09
CA GLU A 36 -18.18 4.03 7.51
C GLU A 36 -18.15 4.05 5.97
N MET A 37 -18.00 5.23 5.36
CA MET A 37 -17.89 5.37 3.92
C MET A 37 -16.67 4.59 3.42
N LYS A 38 -16.83 3.94 2.26
CA LYS A 38 -15.73 3.25 1.57
C LYS A 38 -14.74 4.22 0.91
N ALA A 39 -15.15 5.48 0.76
CA ALA A 39 -14.30 6.53 0.23
C ALA A 39 -13.11 6.78 1.15
N SER A 40 -11.94 6.99 0.55
CA SER A 40 -10.72 7.32 1.27
C SER A 40 -10.90 8.60 2.11
N PRO A 41 -10.26 8.73 3.28
CA PRO A 41 -10.37 9.92 4.12
C PRO A 41 -10.07 11.23 3.37
N TRP A 42 -9.00 11.25 2.57
CA TRP A 42 -8.59 12.43 1.80
C TRP A 42 -9.60 12.82 0.72
N GLU A 43 -10.27 11.86 0.06
CA GLU A 43 -11.32 12.18 -0.92
C GLU A 43 -12.56 12.83 -0.28
N LYS A 44 -12.89 12.42 0.95
CA LYS A 44 -13.98 13.04 1.72
C LYS A 44 -13.61 14.47 2.13
N GLU A 45 -12.36 14.68 2.55
CA GLU A 45 -11.83 16.01 2.90
C GLU A 45 -11.84 16.94 1.68
N ASP A 46 -11.40 16.45 0.53
CA ASP A 46 -11.39 17.20 -0.73
C ASP A 46 -12.80 17.58 -1.19
N ALA A 47 -13.76 16.65 -1.15
CA ALA A 47 -15.15 16.95 -1.48
C ALA A 47 -15.74 18.01 -0.53
N ALA A 48 -15.44 17.93 0.77
CA ALA A 48 -15.85 18.95 1.74
C ALA A 48 -15.18 20.31 1.47
N HIS A 49 -13.89 20.32 1.09
CA HIS A 49 -13.16 21.53 0.71
C HIS A 49 -13.75 22.20 -0.53
N GLU A 50 -14.29 21.43 -1.47
CA GLU A 50 -15.03 21.94 -2.64
C GLU A 50 -16.47 22.39 -2.32
N GLY A 51 -16.88 22.34 -1.05
CA GLY A 51 -18.18 22.78 -0.57
C GLY A 51 -19.31 21.79 -0.89
N ILE A 52 -18.99 20.51 -1.11
CA ILE A 52 -19.96 19.48 -1.46
C ILE A 52 -20.45 18.78 -0.18
N PRO A 53 -21.70 19.01 0.27
CA PRO A 53 -22.22 18.34 1.45
C PRO A 53 -22.40 16.84 1.22
N ILE A 54 -21.97 16.05 2.21
CA ILE A 54 -22.21 14.60 2.28
C ILE A 54 -23.32 14.35 3.30
N LEU A 55 -24.47 13.88 2.80
CA LEU A 55 -25.67 13.62 3.60
C LEU A 55 -25.78 12.13 3.90
N ASN A 56 -25.61 11.78 5.17
CA ASN A 56 -25.53 10.40 5.64
C ASN A 56 -26.87 9.83 6.07
N TYR A 57 -26.94 8.50 6.10
CA TYR A 57 -28.10 7.73 6.52
C TYR A 57 -29.39 8.05 5.75
N LEU A 58 -29.26 8.26 4.44
CA LEU A 58 -30.40 8.49 3.54
C LEU A 58 -30.43 7.38 2.49
N VAL A 59 -31.58 6.72 2.36
CA VAL A 59 -31.80 5.68 1.37
C VAL A 59 -32.71 6.22 0.26
N PRO A 60 -32.35 6.09 -1.03
CA PRO A 60 -33.17 6.56 -2.14
C PRO A 60 -34.52 5.83 -2.19
N LYS A 61 -35.62 6.56 -2.39
CA LYS A 61 -36.99 6.02 -2.49
C LYS A 61 -37.60 6.18 -3.87
N ALA A 62 -37.62 7.40 -4.41
CA ALA A 62 -38.28 7.67 -5.69
C ALA A 62 -37.69 8.90 -6.39
N TYR A 63 -37.55 8.79 -7.71
CA TYR A 63 -37.32 9.94 -8.59
C TYR A 63 -38.64 10.70 -8.77
N VAL A 64 -38.62 12.02 -8.59
CA VAL A 64 -39.79 12.87 -8.71
C VAL A 64 -39.73 13.59 -10.04
N HIS A 65 -40.76 13.41 -10.87
CA HIS A 65 -40.85 14.00 -12.19
C HIS A 65 -42.08 14.90 -12.31
N GLU A 66 -41.93 16.04 -12.96
CA GLU A 66 -43.02 16.93 -13.36
C GLU A 66 -42.94 17.17 -14.86
N ASN A 67 -44.05 16.94 -15.58
CA ASN A 67 -44.11 17.11 -17.05
C ASN A 67 -42.98 16.39 -17.80
N GLY A 68 -42.60 15.19 -17.34
CA GLY A 68 -41.55 14.37 -17.94
C GLY A 68 -40.12 14.83 -17.65
N LYS A 69 -39.92 15.82 -16.76
CA LYS A 69 -38.60 16.30 -16.33
C LYS A 69 -38.36 15.92 -14.87
N LEU A 70 -37.14 15.51 -14.55
CA LEU A 70 -36.70 15.29 -13.18
C LEU A 70 -36.69 16.63 -12.43
N VAL A 71 -37.32 16.66 -11.25
CA VAL A 71 -37.33 17.84 -10.37
C VAL A 71 -36.66 17.58 -9.02
N GLY A 72 -36.46 16.32 -8.66
CA GLY A 72 -35.80 15.92 -7.42
C GLY A 72 -35.93 14.44 -7.12
N MET A 73 -35.52 14.07 -5.91
CA MET A 73 -35.57 12.69 -5.44
C MET A 73 -35.93 12.65 -3.94
N ASN A 74 -36.79 11.69 -3.58
CA ASN A 74 -37.18 11.40 -2.20
C ASN A 74 -36.25 10.38 -1.55
N PHE A 75 -35.96 10.60 -0.27
CA PHE A 75 -35.11 9.75 0.55
C PHE A 75 -35.76 9.44 1.88
N GLU A 76 -35.51 8.25 2.37
CA GLU A 76 -35.89 7.83 3.72
C GLU A 76 -34.69 7.95 4.65
N LYS A 77 -34.88 8.61 5.80
CA LYS A 77 -33.87 8.64 6.85
C LYS A 77 -33.84 7.27 7.55
N VAL A 78 -32.64 6.70 7.64
CA VAL A 78 -32.39 5.43 8.30
C VAL A 78 -31.46 5.59 9.49
N ARG A 79 -31.35 4.55 10.31
CA ARG A 79 -30.32 4.42 11.34
C ARG A 79 -29.74 3.02 11.30
N ALA A 80 -28.48 2.90 11.71
CA ALA A 80 -27.82 1.60 11.81
C ALA A 80 -28.16 0.93 13.14
N GLU A 81 -28.58 -0.33 13.07
CA GLU A 81 -28.66 -1.24 14.20
C GLU A 81 -27.74 -2.43 13.93
N TYR A 82 -27.20 -3.02 15.00
CA TYR A 82 -26.34 -4.19 14.92
C TYR A 82 -27.07 -5.37 15.55
N ASP A 83 -27.12 -6.50 14.84
CA ASP A 83 -27.66 -7.73 15.40
C ASP A 83 -26.68 -8.36 16.42
N GLU A 84 -27.12 -9.40 17.12
CA GLU A 84 -26.32 -10.14 18.12
C GLU A 84 -25.04 -10.76 17.53
N ARG A 85 -24.94 -10.85 16.20
CA ARG A 85 -23.77 -11.36 15.46
C ARG A 85 -22.90 -10.22 14.90
N GLY A 86 -23.16 -8.97 15.29
CA GLY A 86 -22.46 -7.79 14.82
C GLY A 86 -22.78 -7.41 13.37
N ARG A 87 -23.77 -8.04 12.73
CA ARG A 87 -24.17 -7.68 11.36
C ARG A 87 -25.03 -6.44 11.42
N ARG A 88 -24.63 -5.45 10.62
CA ARG A 88 -25.33 -4.19 10.50
C ARG A 88 -26.62 -4.34 9.69
N LYS A 89 -27.69 -3.75 10.18
CA LYS A 89 -28.97 -3.55 9.49
C LYS A 89 -29.33 -2.06 9.50
N LEU A 90 -29.81 -1.56 8.35
CA LEU A 90 -30.40 -0.23 8.28
C LEU A 90 -31.91 -0.36 8.51
N VAL A 91 -32.44 0.39 9.47
CA VAL A 91 -33.87 0.46 9.77
C VAL A 91 -34.37 1.89 9.62
N PRO A 92 -35.65 2.09 9.27
CA PRO A 92 -36.25 3.43 9.23
C PRO A 92 -36.04 4.19 10.55
N ALA A 93 -35.65 5.46 10.46
CA ALA A 93 -35.50 6.32 11.63
C ALA A 93 -36.85 6.81 12.18
N GLY A 94 -37.95 6.60 11.45
CA GLY A 94 -39.29 7.10 11.80
C GLY A 94 -39.49 8.59 11.49
N GLU A 95 -38.53 9.22 10.81
CA GLU A 95 -38.63 10.59 10.32
C GLU A 95 -39.39 10.66 9.00
N ALA A 96 -39.92 11.84 8.68
CA ALA A 96 -40.56 12.09 7.39
C ALA A 96 -39.57 11.93 6.22
N GLU A 97 -40.09 11.53 5.05
CA GLU A 97 -39.29 11.48 3.83
C GLU A 97 -38.70 12.86 3.51
N GLN A 98 -37.44 12.86 3.09
CA GLN A 98 -36.70 14.06 2.73
C GLN A 98 -36.64 14.20 1.22
N PHE A 99 -37.08 15.34 0.70
CA PHE A 99 -37.01 15.66 -0.71
C PHE A 99 -35.80 16.54 -1.00
N PHE A 100 -34.98 16.15 -1.97
CA PHE A 100 -33.89 16.97 -2.48
C PHE A 100 -34.15 17.32 -3.95
N ALA A 101 -34.26 18.62 -4.23
CA ALA A 101 -34.44 19.11 -5.58
C ALA A 101 -33.15 18.90 -6.40
N CYS A 102 -33.28 18.29 -7.57
CA CYS A 102 -32.16 18.02 -8.46
C CYS A 102 -32.61 17.92 -9.91
N ASP A 103 -31.71 18.26 -10.82
CA ASP A 103 -31.90 18.18 -12.27
C ASP A 103 -31.24 16.91 -12.83
N GLU A 104 -30.22 16.40 -12.12
CA GLU A 104 -29.50 15.18 -12.46
C GLU A 104 -29.23 14.33 -11.21
N VAL A 105 -29.28 13.00 -11.38
CA VAL A 105 -28.89 12.02 -10.36
C VAL A 105 -27.79 11.13 -10.93
N LEU A 106 -26.62 11.16 -10.30
CA LEU A 106 -25.49 10.30 -10.65
C LEU A 106 -25.50 9.07 -9.76
N VAL A 107 -25.64 7.89 -10.37
CA VAL A 107 -25.75 6.62 -9.66
C VAL A 107 -24.36 5.98 -9.57
N ALA A 108 -23.63 6.25 -8.49
CA ALA A 108 -22.29 5.70 -8.21
C ALA A 108 -22.37 4.54 -7.19
N VAL A 109 -23.24 3.56 -7.47
CA VAL A 109 -23.60 2.47 -6.54
C VAL A 109 -22.89 1.15 -6.88
N GLY A 110 -21.58 1.12 -6.70
CA GLY A 110 -20.77 -0.11 -6.84
C GLY A 110 -20.79 -0.73 -8.23
N GLN A 111 -20.32 -1.97 -8.32
CA GLN A 111 -20.25 -2.74 -9.56
C GLN A 111 -20.55 -4.21 -9.29
N GLU A 112 -21.05 -4.91 -10.30
CA GLU A 112 -21.31 -6.35 -10.27
C GLU A 112 -20.57 -7.01 -11.44
N ASN A 113 -20.16 -8.26 -11.24
CA ASN A 113 -19.52 -9.02 -12.32
C ASN A 113 -20.58 -9.48 -13.32
N ALA A 114 -20.34 -9.20 -14.60
CA ALA A 114 -21.19 -9.64 -15.69
C ALA A 114 -20.38 -10.48 -16.68
N PHE A 115 -20.74 -11.76 -16.80
CA PHE A 115 -20.14 -12.71 -17.75
C PHE A 115 -21.21 -13.36 -18.65
N PRO A 116 -21.97 -12.58 -19.45
CA PRO A 116 -23.04 -13.14 -20.28
C PRO A 116 -22.54 -14.10 -21.37
N TRP A 117 -21.24 -14.09 -21.67
CA TRP A 117 -20.57 -14.96 -22.65
C TRP A 117 -19.93 -16.20 -22.02
N ILE A 118 -20.04 -16.41 -20.70
CA ILE A 118 -19.54 -17.61 -20.03
C ILE A 118 -20.75 -18.46 -19.67
N GLU A 119 -20.96 -19.56 -20.39
CA GLU A 119 -22.05 -20.48 -20.09
C GLU A 119 -21.81 -21.12 -18.70
N ARG A 120 -22.87 -21.21 -17.88
CA ARG A 120 -22.74 -21.60 -16.47
C ARG A 120 -22.41 -23.08 -16.28
N ASP A 121 -22.53 -23.89 -17.33
CA ASP A 121 -22.31 -25.33 -17.35
C ASP A 121 -20.94 -25.75 -17.91
N ILE A 122 -20.06 -24.80 -18.27
CA ILE A 122 -18.72 -25.12 -18.80
C ILE A 122 -17.72 -25.61 -17.75
N GLY A 123 -18.15 -25.79 -16.50
CA GLY A 123 -17.30 -26.30 -15.40
C GLY A 123 -16.59 -25.24 -14.58
N ILE A 124 -16.98 -23.95 -14.69
CA ILE A 124 -16.50 -22.88 -13.81
C ILE A 124 -17.51 -22.65 -12.68
N ALA A 125 -17.05 -22.78 -11.44
CA ALA A 125 -17.83 -22.49 -10.24
C ALA A 125 -17.91 -20.98 -10.02
N PHE A 126 -19.11 -20.49 -9.75
CA PHE A 126 -19.38 -19.11 -9.36
C PHE A 126 -20.04 -19.08 -7.98
N ASN A 127 -19.73 -18.06 -7.18
CA ASN A 127 -20.38 -17.84 -5.90
C ASN A 127 -21.78 -17.19 -6.07
N GLU A 128 -22.47 -16.94 -4.96
CA GLU A 128 -23.80 -16.31 -4.94
C GLU A 128 -23.84 -14.91 -5.56
N TRP A 129 -22.69 -14.24 -5.68
CA TRP A 129 -22.53 -12.91 -6.27
C TRP A 129 -22.14 -12.95 -7.76
N GLY A 130 -22.16 -14.13 -8.37
CA GLY A 130 -21.79 -14.32 -9.78
C GLY A 130 -20.29 -14.13 -10.05
N MET A 131 -19.44 -14.14 -9.02
CA MET A 131 -17.99 -14.08 -9.14
C MET A 131 -17.39 -15.50 -9.25
N PRO A 132 -16.38 -15.72 -10.12
CA PRO A 132 -15.71 -16.99 -10.23
C PRO A 132 -15.02 -17.36 -8.91
N VAL A 133 -15.15 -18.61 -8.51
CA VAL A 133 -14.38 -19.14 -7.37
C VAL A 133 -12.99 -19.46 -7.89
N VAL A 134 -12.00 -18.70 -7.41
CA VAL A 134 -10.60 -18.86 -7.79
C VAL A 134 -9.72 -19.13 -6.59
N ASP A 135 -8.61 -19.81 -6.82
CA ASP A 135 -7.53 -19.93 -5.85
C ASP A 135 -6.75 -18.61 -5.75
N ALA A 136 -6.51 -18.15 -4.51
CA ALA A 136 -5.95 -16.83 -4.24
C ALA A 136 -4.46 -16.69 -4.62
N VAL A 137 -3.73 -17.80 -4.77
CA VAL A 137 -2.30 -17.79 -5.12
C VAL A 137 -2.12 -17.96 -6.62
N THR A 138 -2.83 -18.92 -7.19
CA THR A 138 -2.68 -19.32 -8.59
C THR A 138 -3.60 -18.56 -9.52
N HIS A 139 -4.69 -17.94 -9.03
CA HIS A 139 -5.74 -17.31 -9.81
C HIS A 139 -6.55 -18.28 -10.68
N GLN A 140 -6.36 -19.58 -10.51
CA GLN A 140 -7.09 -20.61 -11.26
C GLN A 140 -8.53 -20.73 -10.76
N SER A 141 -9.46 -20.82 -11.70
CA SER A 141 -10.83 -21.21 -11.42
C SER A 141 -10.96 -22.72 -11.22
N SER A 142 -12.17 -23.21 -10.97
CA SER A 142 -12.44 -24.66 -10.94
C SER A 142 -12.19 -25.37 -12.27
N LEU A 143 -12.11 -24.62 -13.39
CA LEU A 143 -11.66 -25.15 -14.68
C LEU A 143 -10.15 -24.88 -14.80
N PRO A 144 -9.27 -25.91 -14.77
CA PRO A 144 -7.83 -25.74 -14.52
C PRO A 144 -7.09 -24.78 -15.47
N ASN A 145 -7.54 -24.67 -16.72
CA ASN A 145 -6.90 -23.84 -17.74
C ASN A 145 -7.55 -22.46 -17.89
N VAL A 146 -8.45 -22.07 -16.97
CA VAL A 146 -9.10 -20.76 -16.95
C VAL A 146 -8.77 -20.05 -15.65
N LEU A 147 -8.19 -18.86 -15.78
CA LEU A 147 -7.72 -18.01 -14.69
C LEU A 147 -8.40 -16.65 -14.74
N PHE A 148 -8.55 -16.00 -13.58
CA PHE A 148 -9.12 -14.66 -13.48
C PHE A 148 -8.21 -13.72 -12.69
N GLY A 149 -8.13 -12.46 -13.10
CA GLY A 149 -7.39 -11.41 -12.41
C GLY A 149 -8.24 -10.16 -12.18
N GLY A 150 -7.75 -9.27 -11.32
CA GLY A 150 -8.40 -8.00 -11.02
C GLY A 150 -9.75 -8.16 -10.32
N ASP A 151 -10.63 -7.18 -10.56
CA ASP A 151 -11.94 -7.12 -9.91
C ASP A 151 -12.85 -8.29 -10.31
N ALA A 152 -12.64 -8.84 -11.51
CA ALA A 152 -13.35 -10.03 -11.98
C ALA A 152 -13.09 -11.26 -11.10
N ALA A 153 -11.96 -11.32 -10.40
CA ALA A 153 -11.59 -12.42 -9.51
C ALA A 153 -11.91 -12.14 -8.04
N PHE A 154 -11.56 -10.94 -7.54
CA PHE A 154 -11.55 -10.64 -6.10
C PHE A 154 -12.46 -9.47 -5.70
N GLY A 155 -13.28 -9.01 -6.64
CA GLY A 155 -14.23 -7.92 -6.42
C GLY A 155 -13.58 -6.54 -6.50
N PRO A 156 -14.36 -5.46 -6.31
CA PRO A 156 -13.89 -4.09 -6.49
C PRO A 156 -12.70 -3.75 -5.59
N LYS A 157 -11.53 -3.55 -6.19
CA LYS A 157 -10.31 -3.03 -5.57
C LYS A 157 -9.83 -1.79 -6.32
N ASN A 158 -8.66 -1.27 -5.95
CA ASN A 158 -8.01 -0.19 -6.69
C ASN A 158 -7.30 -0.74 -7.94
N ILE A 159 -7.10 0.10 -8.95
CA ILE A 159 -6.44 -0.29 -10.21
C ILE A 159 -5.07 -0.95 -10.02
N ILE A 160 -4.32 -0.54 -8.99
CA ILE A 160 -3.03 -1.15 -8.64
C ILE A 160 -3.15 -2.64 -8.30
N TRP A 161 -4.26 -3.07 -7.69
CA TRP A 161 -4.54 -4.48 -7.42
C TRP A 161 -4.86 -5.23 -8.69
N ALA A 162 -5.60 -4.61 -9.62
CA ALA A 162 -5.85 -5.22 -10.92
C ALA A 162 -4.57 -5.47 -11.71
N VAL A 163 -3.63 -4.51 -11.69
CA VAL A 163 -2.29 -4.67 -12.29
C VAL A 163 -1.52 -5.78 -11.58
N ALA A 164 -1.47 -5.78 -10.25
CA ALA A 164 -0.81 -6.84 -9.47
C ALA A 164 -1.36 -8.23 -9.81
N HIS A 165 -2.69 -8.42 -9.71
CA HIS A 165 -3.35 -9.68 -10.06
C HIS A 165 -3.08 -10.10 -11.52
N GLY A 166 -2.95 -9.14 -12.44
CA GLY A 166 -2.56 -9.41 -13.83
C GLY A 166 -1.17 -10.01 -13.94
N HIS A 167 -0.18 -9.44 -13.25
CA HIS A 167 1.17 -10.01 -13.18
C HIS A 167 1.17 -11.38 -12.51
N GLU A 168 0.40 -11.55 -11.43
CA GLU A 168 0.32 -12.79 -10.68
C GLU A 168 -0.32 -13.93 -11.49
N ALA A 169 -1.45 -13.65 -12.15
CA ALA A 169 -2.09 -14.61 -13.04
C ALA A 169 -1.19 -14.95 -14.24
N ALA A 170 -0.43 -13.99 -14.77
CA ALA A 170 0.52 -14.24 -15.86
C ALA A 170 1.62 -15.23 -15.46
N VAL A 171 2.13 -15.16 -14.22
CA VAL A 171 3.09 -16.13 -13.68
C VAL A 171 2.47 -17.53 -13.62
N SER A 172 1.22 -17.65 -13.16
CA SER A 172 0.52 -18.94 -13.13
C SER A 172 0.26 -19.51 -14.52
N ILE A 173 -0.10 -18.67 -15.49
CA ILE A 173 -0.28 -19.05 -16.89
C ILE A 173 1.05 -19.59 -17.46
N ASP A 174 2.15 -18.87 -17.23
CA ASP A 174 3.48 -19.28 -17.69
C ASP A 174 3.90 -20.63 -17.11
N ARG A 175 3.64 -20.86 -15.82
CA ARG A 175 3.88 -22.15 -15.14
C ARG A 175 3.08 -23.28 -15.78
N LEU A 176 1.78 -23.07 -16.00
CA LEU A 176 0.89 -24.05 -16.64
C LEU A 176 1.35 -24.39 -18.06
N LEU A 177 1.68 -23.39 -18.87
CA LEU A 177 2.16 -23.59 -20.25
C LEU A 177 3.53 -24.28 -20.30
N SER A 178 4.34 -24.13 -19.26
CA SER A 178 5.63 -24.79 -19.09
C SER A 178 5.53 -26.20 -18.49
N GLY A 179 4.32 -26.70 -18.20
CA GLY A 179 4.12 -27.99 -17.54
C GLY A 179 4.56 -28.02 -16.07
N LEU A 180 4.69 -26.85 -15.43
CA LEU A 180 5.06 -26.68 -14.03
C LEU A 180 3.82 -26.49 -13.15
N ASN A 181 3.99 -26.74 -11.84
CA ASN A 181 2.93 -26.52 -10.86
C ASN A 181 2.69 -25.01 -10.65
N PRO A 182 1.48 -24.48 -10.92
CA PRO A 182 1.18 -23.05 -10.75
C PRO A 182 1.15 -22.61 -9.29
N VAL A 183 0.99 -23.53 -8.34
CA VAL A 183 1.10 -23.24 -6.89
C VAL A 183 2.54 -22.86 -6.52
N GLU A 184 3.52 -23.42 -7.23
CA GLU A 184 4.94 -23.18 -6.99
C GLU A 184 5.41 -21.92 -7.74
N ARG A 185 4.96 -20.77 -7.24
CA ARG A 185 5.35 -19.46 -7.74
C ARG A 185 6.69 -19.05 -7.14
N PRO A 186 7.67 -18.64 -7.96
CA PRO A 186 8.95 -18.19 -7.44
C PRO A 186 8.74 -16.84 -6.73
N ALA A 187 9.39 -16.70 -5.59
CA ALA A 187 9.49 -15.39 -4.91
C ALA A 187 10.26 -14.40 -5.80
N PRO A 188 10.06 -13.09 -5.61
CA PRO A 188 10.94 -12.07 -6.19
C PRO A 188 12.40 -12.43 -5.95
N ALA A 189 13.23 -12.26 -6.98
CA ALA A 189 14.67 -12.46 -6.81
C ALA A 189 15.23 -11.30 -5.98
N VAL A 190 16.05 -11.65 -5.00
CA VAL A 190 16.77 -10.67 -4.18
C VAL A 190 18.25 -10.95 -4.35
N GLU A 191 18.93 -10.05 -5.04
CA GLU A 191 20.38 -10.08 -5.18
C GLU A 191 20.99 -9.08 -4.21
N VAL A 192 21.98 -9.56 -3.45
CA VAL A 192 22.72 -8.73 -2.50
C VAL A 192 24.15 -8.67 -2.98
N ILE A 193 24.57 -7.51 -3.47
CA ILE A 193 25.84 -7.32 -4.16
C ILE A 193 26.74 -6.45 -3.29
N SER A 194 27.98 -6.88 -3.05
CA SER A 194 28.97 -6.06 -2.36
C SER A 194 29.19 -4.78 -3.17
N GLN A 195 28.95 -3.67 -2.51
CA GLN A 195 29.03 -2.34 -3.06
C GLN A 195 30.23 -1.66 -2.40
N LYS A 196 31.41 -1.78 -3.02
CA LYS A 196 32.59 -1.01 -2.60
C LYS A 196 32.39 0.43 -3.05
N MET A 197 32.13 1.30 -2.08
CA MET A 197 32.04 2.74 -2.28
C MET A 197 33.04 3.42 -1.34
N GLY A 198 33.78 4.40 -1.85
CA GLY A 198 34.74 5.16 -1.07
C GLY A 198 34.03 6.04 -0.03
N ILE A 199 34.76 6.47 1.01
CA ILE A 199 34.22 7.34 2.08
C ILE A 199 33.48 8.58 1.56
N HIS A 200 33.93 9.17 0.45
CA HIS A 200 33.30 10.33 -0.19
C HIS A 200 32.01 10.01 -0.95
N GLU A 201 31.83 8.75 -1.35
CA GLU A 201 30.59 8.28 -1.96
C GLU A 201 29.54 7.94 -0.88
N TRP A 202 29.98 7.78 0.37
CA TRP A 202 29.16 7.58 1.58
C TRP A 202 28.90 8.86 2.38
N SER A 203 29.64 9.95 2.14
CA SER A 203 29.36 11.23 2.77
C SER A 203 28.11 11.84 2.13
N TYR A 204 26.96 11.53 2.69
CA TYR A 204 25.72 12.17 2.33
C TYR A 204 25.65 13.53 3.03
N ASP A 205 25.39 14.59 2.26
CA ASP A 205 25.02 15.90 2.81
C ASP A 205 23.58 15.91 3.36
N ASN A 206 22.88 14.78 3.26
CA ASN A 206 21.50 14.61 3.69
C ASN A 206 21.44 14.61 5.23
N ASP A 207 20.75 15.60 5.79
CA ASP A 207 20.50 15.68 7.23
C ASP A 207 19.26 14.86 7.60
N ILE A 208 19.23 14.34 8.83
CA ILE A 208 18.05 13.65 9.37
C ILE A 208 17.02 14.73 9.72
N SER A 209 16.14 15.06 8.78
CA SER A 209 15.05 16.00 9.02
C SER A 209 13.91 15.31 9.78
N ARG A 210 13.56 15.89 10.94
CA ARG A 210 12.34 15.56 11.70
C ARG A 210 11.11 16.32 11.21
N ASP A 211 11.24 17.09 10.13
CA ASP A 211 10.12 17.87 9.60
C ASP A 211 9.08 16.94 8.98
N ASP A 212 7.82 17.36 9.02
CA ASP A 212 6.75 16.67 8.30
C ASP A 212 7.00 16.71 6.79
N ARG A 213 6.39 15.78 6.04
CA ARG A 213 6.42 15.83 4.57
C ARG A 213 5.75 17.11 4.09
N PHE A 214 6.35 17.77 3.10
CA PHE A 214 5.68 18.86 2.41
C PHE A 214 4.37 18.34 1.81
N LYS A 215 3.29 19.09 2.02
CA LYS A 215 2.01 18.77 1.36
C LYS A 215 2.16 19.08 -0.13
N VAL A 216 1.70 18.16 -0.98
CA VAL A 216 1.65 18.40 -2.43
C VAL A 216 0.82 19.67 -2.68
N PRO A 217 1.39 20.69 -3.34
CA PRO A 217 0.66 21.88 -3.69
C PRO A 217 -0.59 21.55 -4.50
N VAL A 218 -1.72 22.12 -4.09
CA VAL A 218 -2.99 21.98 -4.78
C VAL A 218 -3.40 23.29 -5.43
N LEU A 219 -4.08 23.20 -6.56
CA LEU A 219 -4.62 24.36 -7.26
C LEU A 219 -5.66 25.08 -6.36
N PRO A 220 -5.63 26.42 -6.25
CA PRO A 220 -6.62 27.16 -5.48
C PRO A 220 -8.04 26.82 -5.93
N LEU A 221 -8.95 26.72 -4.97
CA LEU A 221 -10.32 26.25 -5.19
C LEU A 221 -11.04 27.06 -6.28
N GLU A 222 -10.88 28.38 -6.29
CA GLU A 222 -11.53 29.27 -7.25
C GLU A 222 -11.13 28.94 -8.68
N LYS A 223 -9.89 28.48 -8.90
CA LYS A 223 -9.40 28.05 -10.22
C LYS A 223 -9.81 26.62 -10.52
N ALA A 224 -9.69 25.71 -9.55
CA ALA A 224 -10.05 24.31 -9.70
C ALA A 224 -11.51 24.12 -10.13
N LEU A 225 -12.42 24.98 -9.63
CA LEU A 225 -13.84 24.94 -9.97
C LEU A 225 -14.18 25.48 -11.38
N THR A 226 -13.25 26.14 -12.08
CA THR A 226 -13.53 26.71 -13.42
C THR A 226 -13.47 25.70 -14.55
N SER A 227 -12.73 24.61 -14.39
CA SER A 227 -12.58 23.58 -15.41
C SER A 227 -12.13 22.26 -14.82
N ILE A 228 -12.78 21.17 -15.27
CA ILE A 228 -12.39 19.80 -14.96
C ILE A 228 -11.03 19.40 -15.57
N THR A 229 -10.57 20.10 -16.60
CA THR A 229 -9.32 19.76 -17.31
C THR A 229 -8.07 20.27 -16.60
N LEU A 230 -8.22 21.10 -15.57
CA LEU A 230 -7.11 21.61 -14.80
C LEU A 230 -6.67 20.57 -13.78
N GLU A 231 -5.36 20.34 -13.73
CA GLU A 231 -4.76 19.45 -12.75
C GLU A 231 -4.90 20.06 -11.34
N ALA A 232 -5.47 19.29 -10.42
CA ALA A 232 -5.71 19.74 -9.05
C ALA A 232 -4.46 19.61 -8.18
N GLU A 233 -3.67 18.55 -8.37
CA GLU A 233 -2.40 18.32 -7.69
C GLU A 233 -1.26 18.81 -8.58
N LEU A 234 -0.57 19.87 -8.19
CA LEU A 234 0.43 20.52 -9.06
C LEU A 234 1.81 19.87 -8.99
N GLY A 235 1.98 18.88 -8.11
CA GLY A 235 3.29 18.34 -7.76
C GLY A 235 4.18 19.36 -7.05
N PHE A 236 5.40 18.95 -6.74
CA PHE A 236 6.41 19.85 -6.17
C PHE A 236 7.14 20.64 -7.25
N ASP A 237 7.46 21.90 -6.95
CA ASP A 237 8.48 22.60 -7.72
C ASP A 237 9.85 21.94 -7.55
N ALA A 238 10.79 22.25 -8.45
CA ALA A 238 12.11 21.62 -8.45
C ALA A 238 12.87 21.80 -7.12
N ALA A 239 12.69 22.95 -6.45
CA ALA A 239 13.39 23.23 -5.19
C ALA A 239 12.84 22.39 -4.03
N THR A 240 11.52 22.25 -3.95
CA THR A 240 10.84 21.42 -2.95
C THR A 240 11.06 19.95 -3.22
N ALA A 241 10.99 19.53 -4.49
CA ALA A 241 11.31 18.16 -4.89
C ALA A 241 12.75 17.78 -4.52
N TRP A 242 13.71 18.69 -4.73
CA TRP A 242 15.10 18.47 -4.31
C TRP A 242 15.22 18.31 -2.79
N LYS A 243 14.57 19.18 -2.00
CA LYS A 243 14.56 19.07 -0.54
C LYS A 243 13.95 17.75 -0.06
N GLU A 244 12.84 17.30 -0.64
CA GLU A 244 12.24 16.01 -0.30
C GLU A 244 13.15 14.84 -0.73
N ALA A 245 13.82 14.92 -1.88
CA ALA A 245 14.77 13.90 -2.33
C ALA A 245 16.01 13.81 -1.43
N GLN A 246 16.46 14.94 -0.84
CA GLN A 246 17.53 14.97 0.17
C GLN A 246 17.17 14.29 1.49
N ARG A 247 15.93 13.82 1.66
CA ARG A 247 15.54 12.98 2.81
C ARG A 247 15.78 11.49 2.57
N CYS A 248 16.20 11.09 1.36
CA CYS A 248 16.51 9.71 1.05
C CYS A 248 17.72 9.22 1.87
N LEU A 249 17.53 8.13 2.62
CA LEU A 249 18.56 7.50 3.44
C LEU A 249 19.19 6.26 2.78
N ASN A 250 18.93 6.01 1.48
CA ASN A 250 19.47 4.87 0.71
C ASN A 250 19.28 3.52 1.42
N CYS A 251 18.04 3.23 1.84
CA CYS A 251 17.70 1.99 2.55
C CYS A 251 17.93 0.72 1.70
N ASP A 252 18.22 0.87 0.41
CA ASP A 252 18.65 -0.19 -0.50
C ASP A 252 20.08 -0.66 -0.26
N VAL A 253 20.88 0.03 0.57
CA VAL A 253 22.24 -0.38 0.94
C VAL A 253 22.33 -0.64 2.44
N GLN A 254 22.89 -1.79 2.81
CA GLN A 254 22.88 -2.31 4.18
C GLN A 254 24.30 -2.71 4.61
N THR A 255 24.65 -2.46 5.88
CA THR A 255 25.86 -3.03 6.50
C THR A 255 25.61 -4.50 6.80
N VAL A 256 26.37 -5.41 6.19
CA VAL A 256 26.25 -6.86 6.41
C VAL A 256 27.49 -7.37 7.12
N PHE A 257 27.28 -8.12 8.20
CA PHE A 257 28.36 -8.75 8.96
C PHE A 257 28.49 -10.24 8.65
N THR A 258 29.72 -10.69 8.43
CA THR A 258 30.10 -12.09 8.23
C THR A 258 30.98 -12.54 9.40
N ASP A 259 30.38 -13.29 10.32
CA ASP A 259 30.99 -13.81 11.54
C ASP A 259 32.24 -14.66 11.29
N SER A 260 32.22 -15.53 10.29
CA SER A 260 33.35 -16.43 9.96
C SER A 260 34.62 -15.68 9.50
N ALA A 261 34.48 -14.47 8.96
CA ALA A 261 35.57 -13.60 8.56
C ALA A 261 36.09 -12.70 9.70
N CYS A 262 35.38 -12.61 10.82
CA CYS A 262 35.77 -11.74 11.92
C CYS A 262 36.99 -12.31 12.69
N ILE A 263 37.87 -11.39 13.11
CA ILE A 263 39.04 -11.67 13.96
C ILE A 263 38.97 -10.95 15.31
N GLU A 264 37.85 -10.29 15.59
CA GLU A 264 37.57 -9.64 16.88
C GLU A 264 38.62 -8.59 17.25
N CYS A 265 39.02 -7.77 16.27
CA CYS A 265 40.01 -6.70 16.44
C CYS A 265 39.41 -5.37 16.93
N ASP A 266 38.10 -5.32 17.19
CA ASP A 266 37.31 -4.16 17.66
C ASP A 266 37.36 -2.88 16.81
N ALA A 267 38.09 -2.88 15.68
CA ALA A 267 38.22 -1.74 14.79
C ALA A 267 36.88 -1.16 14.27
N CYS A 268 35.83 -1.97 14.15
CA CYS A 268 34.49 -1.49 13.76
C CYS A 268 33.73 -0.83 14.92
N VAL A 269 34.02 -1.20 16.17
CA VAL A 269 33.50 -0.54 17.37
C VAL A 269 34.15 0.83 17.49
N ASP A 270 35.49 0.87 17.40
CA ASP A 270 36.28 2.09 17.57
C ASP A 270 35.95 3.19 16.55
N ILE A 271 35.60 2.82 15.31
CA ILE A 271 35.29 3.78 14.24
C ILE A 271 33.82 4.20 14.20
N CYS A 272 32.95 3.53 14.97
CA CYS A 272 31.52 3.78 14.91
C CYS A 272 31.19 5.14 15.57
N PRO A 273 30.64 6.12 14.85
CA PRO A 273 30.34 7.44 15.43
C PRO A 273 29.17 7.42 16.44
N MET A 274 28.38 6.35 16.44
CA MET A 274 27.18 6.21 17.26
C MET A 274 27.32 5.14 18.34
N ASP A 275 28.50 4.52 18.48
CA ASP A 275 28.74 3.41 19.42
C ASP A 275 27.73 2.25 19.30
N CYS A 276 27.13 2.07 18.12
CA CYS A 276 26.02 1.14 17.91
C CYS A 276 26.44 -0.33 17.76
N ILE A 277 27.75 -0.63 17.74
CA ILE A 277 28.30 -1.98 17.59
C ILE A 277 28.98 -2.39 18.88
N SER A 278 28.68 -3.59 19.38
CA SER A 278 29.29 -4.13 20.61
C SER A 278 29.62 -5.61 20.44
N PHE A 279 30.80 -6.03 20.93
CA PHE A 279 31.13 -7.45 21.05
C PHE A 279 30.93 -7.90 22.50
N THR A 280 29.94 -8.74 22.74
CA THR A 280 29.54 -9.16 24.09
C THR A 280 29.28 -10.66 24.17
N GLY A 281 29.12 -11.21 25.37
CA GLY A 281 28.71 -12.61 25.53
C GLY A 281 27.30 -12.82 24.94
N ASN A 282 27.06 -13.96 24.30
CA ASN A 282 25.73 -14.28 23.78
C ASN A 282 24.68 -14.30 24.91
N GLY A 283 23.42 -14.02 24.58
CA GLY A 283 22.30 -14.00 25.53
C GLY A 283 20.99 -13.67 24.82
N ASP A 284 19.90 -13.65 25.57
CA ASP A 284 18.64 -13.15 25.02
C ASP A 284 18.69 -11.64 24.76
N GLU A 285 17.77 -11.14 23.95
CA GLU A 285 17.79 -9.73 23.54
C GLU A 285 17.67 -8.77 24.73
N ALA A 286 16.89 -9.13 25.76
CA ALA A 286 16.71 -8.30 26.95
C ALA A 286 18.02 -8.15 27.72
N GLU A 287 18.79 -9.22 27.89
CA GLU A 287 20.12 -9.21 28.50
C GLU A 287 21.13 -8.47 27.62
N LEU A 288 21.10 -8.67 26.29
CA LEU A 288 22.02 -8.00 25.37
C LEU A 288 21.87 -6.47 25.44
N ARG A 289 20.64 -5.95 25.44
CA ARG A 289 20.33 -4.50 25.53
C ARG A 289 20.95 -3.82 26.75
N THR A 290 21.16 -4.54 27.85
CA THR A 290 21.81 -3.99 29.07
C THR A 290 23.33 -3.85 28.96
N ARG A 291 23.95 -4.46 27.95
CA ARG A 291 25.41 -4.60 27.80
C ARG A 291 25.97 -3.85 26.59
N LEU A 292 25.13 -3.19 25.80
CA LEU A 292 25.55 -2.45 24.62
C LEU A 292 26.18 -1.12 25.01
N THR A 293 27.12 -0.65 24.19
CA THR A 293 27.79 0.63 24.39
C THR A 293 26.80 1.80 24.26
N ALA A 294 26.00 1.80 23.19
CA ALA A 294 24.87 2.71 23.03
C ALA A 294 23.58 2.15 23.70
N PRO A 295 22.78 2.97 24.41
CA PRO A 295 21.52 2.51 24.99
C PRO A 295 20.48 2.12 23.93
N ALA A 296 20.12 0.84 23.87
CA ALA A 296 19.11 0.32 22.94
C ALA A 296 17.68 0.36 23.53
N LEU A 297 17.08 1.56 23.50
CA LEU A 297 15.79 1.86 24.15
C LEU A 297 14.56 1.49 23.32
N ASN A 298 14.68 1.39 21.99
CA ASN A 298 13.58 1.03 21.10
C ASN A 298 13.37 -0.50 21.10
N LEU A 299 12.27 -0.95 21.69
CA LEU A 299 11.91 -2.38 21.78
C LEU A 299 11.13 -2.89 20.56
N GLU A 300 10.66 -2.00 19.68
CA GLU A 300 9.97 -2.38 18.45
C GLU A 300 10.97 -2.79 17.35
N GLN A 301 12.21 -2.31 17.46
CA GLN A 301 13.31 -2.64 16.55
C GLN A 301 14.21 -3.73 17.17
N SER A 302 14.25 -4.91 16.56
CA SER A 302 15.15 -6.00 16.98
C SER A 302 16.63 -5.64 16.80
N LEU A 303 17.48 -6.18 17.68
CA LEU A 303 18.93 -6.05 17.56
C LEU A 303 19.47 -6.93 16.42
N TYR A 304 20.44 -6.42 15.67
CA TYR A 304 21.17 -7.24 14.70
C TYR A 304 22.29 -8.00 15.41
N VAL A 305 22.07 -9.30 15.64
CA VAL A 305 23.01 -10.19 16.35
C VAL A 305 23.66 -11.17 15.38
N SER A 306 24.98 -11.31 15.44
CA SER A 306 25.72 -12.29 14.64
C SER A 306 25.61 -13.71 15.19
N GLY A 307 26.04 -14.69 14.39
CA GLY A 307 26.43 -16.00 14.90
C GLY A 307 27.58 -15.93 15.93
N PRO A 308 27.86 -17.03 16.64
CA PRO A 308 28.93 -17.10 17.62
C PRO A 308 30.30 -16.93 16.95
N LEU A 309 31.11 -16.04 17.53
CA LEU A 309 32.47 -15.76 17.08
C LEU A 309 33.47 -16.77 17.67
N LYS A 310 34.75 -16.62 17.31
CA LYS A 310 35.82 -17.54 17.76
C LYS A 310 35.95 -17.57 19.27
N THR A 311 35.71 -16.46 19.97
CA THR A 311 35.68 -16.42 21.44
C THR A 311 34.31 -16.75 22.07
N GLN A 312 33.34 -17.26 21.30
CA GLN A 312 31.94 -17.49 21.73
C GLN A 312 31.16 -16.21 22.08
N ARG A 313 31.73 -15.03 21.82
CA ARG A 313 31.02 -13.74 21.84
C ARG A 313 30.14 -13.62 20.60
N VAL A 314 29.27 -12.62 20.60
CA VAL A 314 28.49 -12.19 19.44
C VAL A 314 28.78 -10.72 19.16
N MET A 315 28.73 -10.37 17.88
CA MET A 315 28.57 -8.97 17.46
C MET A 315 27.10 -8.63 17.61
N VAL A 316 26.83 -7.53 18.30
CA VAL A 316 25.49 -6.95 18.42
C VAL A 316 25.55 -5.55 17.85
N LYS A 317 24.64 -5.25 16.92
CA LYS A 317 24.45 -3.93 16.35
C LYS A 317 23.03 -3.46 16.63
N ASP A 318 22.91 -2.25 17.18
CA ASP A 318 21.62 -1.56 17.29
C ASP A 318 21.35 -0.79 15.98
N GLU A 319 20.37 -1.27 15.22
CA GLU A 319 19.96 -0.64 13.96
C GLU A 319 19.23 0.68 14.17
N ASP A 320 18.61 0.91 15.34
CA ASP A 320 17.84 2.13 15.64
C ASP A 320 18.71 3.39 15.62
N VAL A 321 19.97 3.24 16.08
CA VAL A 321 20.94 4.34 16.17
C VAL A 321 22.03 4.29 15.09
N CYS A 322 22.04 3.27 14.23
CA CYS A 322 23.04 3.17 13.18
C CYS A 322 22.75 4.14 12.03
N LEU A 323 23.75 4.93 11.63
CA LEU A 323 23.64 5.86 10.48
C LEU A 323 23.88 5.19 9.12
N HIS A 324 24.22 3.90 9.09
CA HIS A 324 24.58 3.15 7.87
C HIS A 324 25.72 3.80 7.08
N CYS A 325 26.63 4.51 7.77
CA CYS A 325 27.70 5.29 7.15
C CYS A 325 28.83 4.48 6.51
N GLY A 326 28.84 3.15 6.65
CA GLY A 326 29.84 2.26 6.04
C GLY A 326 31.25 2.28 6.65
N LEU A 327 31.53 3.15 7.63
CA LEU A 327 32.86 3.24 8.25
C LEU A 327 33.35 1.91 8.85
N CYS A 328 32.43 1.11 9.41
CA CYS A 328 32.75 -0.22 9.93
C CYS A 328 33.25 -1.17 8.83
N ALA A 329 32.68 -1.11 7.63
CA ALA A 329 33.09 -1.91 6.48
C ALA A 329 34.43 -1.42 5.89
N GLU A 330 34.63 -0.11 5.77
CA GLU A 330 35.88 0.47 5.31
C GLU A 330 37.05 0.14 6.24
N ARG A 331 36.82 0.20 7.55
CA ARG A 331 37.86 -0.04 8.56
C ARG A 331 38.16 -1.52 8.77
N CYS A 332 37.26 -2.43 8.38
CA CYS A 332 37.39 -3.85 8.66
C CYS A 332 38.57 -4.48 7.89
N PRO A 333 39.62 -4.99 8.56
CA PRO A 333 40.80 -5.51 7.88
C PRO A 333 40.56 -6.85 7.17
N THR A 334 39.49 -7.55 7.52
CA THR A 334 39.16 -8.88 6.97
C THR A 334 37.96 -8.88 6.04
N GLY A 335 37.27 -7.73 5.88
CA GLY A 335 36.00 -7.67 5.16
C GLY A 335 34.86 -8.41 5.87
N ALA A 336 34.96 -8.63 7.20
CA ALA A 336 33.85 -9.15 7.99
C ALA A 336 32.65 -8.20 7.99
N TRP A 337 32.90 -6.89 7.91
CA TRP A 337 31.87 -5.92 7.56
C TRP A 337 31.95 -5.59 6.07
N ASP A 338 30.80 -5.57 5.42
CA ASP A 338 30.63 -5.24 4.01
C ASP A 338 29.43 -4.32 3.84
N MET A 339 29.45 -3.44 2.84
CA MET A 339 28.27 -2.69 2.43
C MET A 339 27.66 -3.40 1.23
N ARG A 340 26.40 -3.80 1.33
CA ARG A 340 25.74 -4.53 0.26
C ARG A 340 24.49 -3.82 -0.21
N LYS A 341 24.38 -3.65 -1.51
CA LYS A 341 23.18 -3.16 -2.17
C LYS A 341 22.22 -4.32 -2.40
N VAL A 342 20.97 -4.12 -2.01
CA VAL A 342 19.87 -5.03 -2.26
C VAL A 342 19.17 -4.63 -3.56
N LEU A 343 19.19 -5.53 -4.53
CA LEU A 343 18.40 -5.43 -5.74
C LEU A 343 17.25 -6.43 -5.64
N MET A 344 16.02 -5.94 -5.70
CA MET A 344 14.83 -6.78 -5.78
C MET A 344 14.31 -6.76 -7.23
N GLU A 345 14.29 -7.93 -7.86
CA GLU A 345 13.67 -8.13 -9.16
C GLU A 345 12.37 -8.92 -8.97
N MET A 346 11.25 -8.29 -9.32
CA MET A 346 9.94 -8.89 -9.16
C MET A 346 9.78 -10.10 -10.09
N THR A 347 9.05 -11.12 -9.61
CA THR A 347 8.71 -12.27 -10.43
C THR A 347 7.81 -11.86 -11.59
N HIS A 348 8.23 -12.19 -12.81
CA HIS A 348 7.43 -12.01 -14.02
C HIS A 348 7.18 -13.34 -14.74
N ALA A 349 6.18 -13.37 -15.61
CA ALA A 349 5.98 -14.48 -16.53
C ALA A 349 7.22 -14.62 -17.44
N ASN A 350 7.65 -15.86 -17.71
CA ASN A 350 8.85 -16.18 -18.47
C ASN A 350 10.16 -15.68 -17.82
N SER A 351 10.13 -15.27 -16.54
CA SER A 351 11.35 -15.15 -15.76
C SER A 351 11.99 -16.54 -15.72
N PRO A 352 13.25 -16.70 -16.17
CA PRO A 352 13.91 -18.00 -16.16
C PRO A 352 13.81 -18.52 -14.74
N CYS A 353 13.11 -19.64 -14.57
CA CYS A 353 12.77 -20.22 -13.28
C CYS A 353 14.00 -20.09 -12.39
N ALA A 354 13.95 -19.20 -11.39
CA ALA A 354 15.10 -18.81 -10.59
C ALA A 354 15.81 -20.10 -10.24
N LYS A 355 17.02 -20.29 -10.83
CA LYS A 355 17.74 -21.56 -10.82
C LYS A 355 17.57 -22.13 -9.44
N ALA A 356 16.87 -23.27 -9.34
CA ALA A 356 16.45 -23.91 -8.09
C ALA A 356 17.44 -23.51 -7.01
N SER A 357 17.00 -22.61 -6.12
CA SER A 357 17.88 -21.90 -5.20
C SER A 357 18.89 -22.92 -4.71
N ARG A 358 20.15 -22.74 -5.10
CA ARG A 358 21.22 -23.52 -4.49
C ARG A 358 20.96 -23.31 -3.02
N LYS A 359 20.60 -24.39 -2.31
CA LYS A 359 20.55 -24.40 -0.86
C LYS A 359 21.81 -23.67 -0.43
N GLN A 360 21.66 -22.42 -0.01
CA GLN A 360 22.65 -21.83 0.86
C GLN A 360 22.43 -22.66 2.12
N GLU A 361 23.23 -23.71 2.23
CA GLU A 361 23.50 -24.34 3.50
C GLU A 361 23.90 -23.19 4.42
N VAL A 362 22.96 -22.85 5.29
CA VAL A 362 23.25 -22.07 6.48
C VAL A 362 24.25 -22.93 7.24
N ALA A 363 25.51 -22.52 7.18
CA ALA A 363 26.60 -23.01 8.01
C ALA A 363 26.86 -21.98 9.09
#